data_AF-A0A950T5M3-F1
#
_entry.id   AF-A0A950T5M3-F1
#
_cell.length_a   1.000
_cell.length_b   1.000
_cell.length_c   1.000
_cell.angle_alpha   90.00
_cell.angle_beta   90.00
_cell.angle_gamma   90.00
#
_symmetry.space_group_name_H-M   'P 1'
#
loop_
_entity.id
_entity.type
_entity.pdbx_description
1 polymer ?
#
loop_
_entity_poly.entity_id
_entity_poly.type
_entity_poly.pdbx_seq_one_letter_code
_entity_poly.pdbx_strand_id
1 'polypeptide(L)'
;LESFWLRHGKYPFIQSTQQAEVTRQLLEAQYYLQYSFTSCGFFFEDLDRIEPRNNIAFARRAISLIWQAQAVDLQQDFVRDLQSTRSWRTQLSGADLYRQLPAVSPDLLPPLLAEVE
;
A
#
# COMPACT_ATOMS: atom_id res chain seq x y z
N LEU A 1 19.66 11.62 6.94
CA LEU A 1 19.35 11.22 5.55
C LEU A 1 20.56 11.38 4.65
N GLU A 2 21.25 12.53 4.65
CA GLU A 2 22.45 12.75 3.82
C GLU A 2 23.56 11.69 4.03
N SER A 3 23.85 11.31 5.28
CA SER A 3 24.84 10.28 5.59
C SER A 3 24.49 8.88 5.07
N PHE A 4 23.21 8.55 4.94
CA PHE A 4 22.75 7.27 4.38
C PHE A 4 23.02 7.22 2.88
N TRP A 5 22.66 8.27 2.15
CA TRP A 5 22.84 8.35 0.70
C TRP A 5 24.31 8.42 0.29
N LEU A 6 25.16 9.10 1.08
CA LEU A 6 26.61 9.10 0.86
C LEU A 6 27.22 7.69 0.99
N ARG A 7 26.67 6.84 1.87
CA ARG A 7 27.20 5.50 2.14
C ARG A 7 26.62 4.42 1.22
N HIS A 8 25.32 4.50 0.94
CA HIS A 8 24.57 3.42 0.28
C HIS A 8 24.00 3.83 -1.09
N GLY A 9 23.95 5.13 -1.38
CA GLY A 9 23.52 5.62 -2.69
C GLY A 9 24.55 5.31 -3.76
N LYS A 10 24.09 4.95 -4.96
CA LYS A 10 24.98 4.86 -6.12
C LYS A 10 25.23 6.28 -6.62
N TYR A 11 26.47 6.77 -6.52
CA TYR A 11 26.86 8.04 -7.13
C TYR A 11 26.81 7.90 -8.67
N PRO A 12 26.24 8.85 -9.45
CA PRO A 12 25.74 10.19 -9.11
C PRO A 12 24.19 10.29 -9.05
N PHE A 13 23.49 9.23 -8.65
CA PHE A 13 22.04 9.07 -8.89
C PHE A 13 21.13 10.07 -8.15
N ILE A 14 21.56 10.60 -7.00
CA ILE A 14 20.77 11.59 -6.24
C ILE A 14 21.39 12.96 -6.40
N GLN A 15 20.73 13.78 -7.21
CA GLN A 15 21.19 15.11 -7.63
C GLN A 15 20.45 16.23 -6.87
N SER A 16 19.37 15.91 -6.14
CA SER A 16 18.59 16.87 -5.35
C SER A 16 17.94 16.25 -4.11
N THR A 17 17.59 17.10 -3.14
CA THR A 17 16.80 16.71 -1.95
C THR A 17 15.46 16.11 -2.33
N GLN A 18 14.83 16.59 -3.41
CA GLN A 18 13.56 16.05 -3.90
C GLN A 18 13.72 14.60 -4.37
N GLN A 19 14.77 14.30 -5.14
CA GLN A 19 15.05 12.93 -5.57
C GLN A 19 15.37 12.02 -4.38
N ALA A 20 16.07 12.54 -3.36
CA ALA A 20 16.34 11.81 -2.13
C ALA A 20 15.06 11.42 -1.39
N GLU A 21 14.09 12.33 -1.32
CA GLU A 21 12.80 12.08 -0.66
C GLU A 21 11.93 11.10 -1.44
N VAL A 22 11.81 11.29 -2.76
CA VAL A 22 11.10 10.33 -3.65
C VAL A 22 11.70 8.94 -3.52
N THR A 23 13.04 8.82 -3.55
CA THR A 23 13.71 7.52 -3.40
C THR A 23 13.42 6.91 -2.03
N ARG A 24 13.44 7.72 -0.96
CA ARG A 24 13.13 7.27 0.40
C ARG A 24 11.70 6.72 0.49
N GLN A 25 10.72 7.44 -0.06
CA GLN A 25 9.32 7.04 -0.09
C GLN A 25 9.12 5.73 -0.87
N LEU A 26 9.80 5.56 -2.01
CA LEU A 26 9.71 4.32 -2.80
C LEU A 26 10.35 3.12 -2.08
N LEU A 27 11.48 3.32 -1.39
CA LEU A 27 12.06 2.27 -0.56
C LEU A 27 11.15 1.88 0.61
N GLU A 28 10.51 2.85 1.24
CA GLU A 28 9.50 2.61 2.28
C GLU A 28 8.27 1.90 1.70
N ALA A 29 7.83 2.25 0.49
CA ALA A 29 6.74 1.57 -0.21
C ALA A 29 7.08 0.10 -0.47
N GLN A 30 8.30 -0.19 -0.93
CA GLN A 30 8.78 -1.55 -1.14
C GLN A 30 8.80 -2.37 0.15
N TYR A 31 9.17 -1.76 1.27
CA TYR A 31 9.13 -2.40 2.58
C TYR A 31 7.69 -2.80 2.95
N TYR A 32 6.72 -1.88 2.83
CA TYR A 32 5.32 -2.20 3.13
C TYR A 32 4.70 -3.20 2.15
N LEU A 33 5.11 -3.17 0.88
CA LEU A 33 4.72 -4.18 -0.10
C LEU A 33 5.22 -5.58 0.30
N GLN A 34 6.44 -5.71 0.84
CA GLN A 34 6.91 -6.99 1.37
C GLN A 34 6.07 -7.44 2.58
N TYR A 35 5.72 -6.51 3.46
CA TYR A 35 4.84 -6.78 4.61
C TYR A 35 3.44 -7.24 4.19
N SER A 36 2.91 -6.76 3.06
CA SER A 36 1.61 -7.24 2.57
C SER A 36 1.63 -8.70 2.09
N PHE A 37 2.81 -9.29 1.90
CA PHE A 37 2.97 -10.70 1.53
C PHE A 37 3.34 -11.62 2.71
N THR A 38 3.15 -11.17 3.96
CA THR A 38 3.42 -12.05 5.11
C THR A 38 2.49 -13.26 5.12
N SER A 39 3.07 -14.44 5.37
CA SER A 39 2.40 -15.74 5.17
C SER A 39 1.18 -15.95 6.05
N CYS A 40 1.11 -15.32 7.22
CA CYS A 40 -0.01 -15.45 8.14
C CYS A 40 -1.35 -15.00 7.51
N GLY A 41 -1.32 -14.02 6.59
CA GLY A 41 -2.51 -13.58 5.86
C GLY A 41 -2.96 -14.54 4.75
N PHE A 42 -2.16 -15.57 4.42
CA PHE A 42 -2.50 -16.62 3.45
C PHE A 42 -2.62 -18.02 4.07
N PHE A 43 -2.34 -18.14 5.37
CA PHE A 43 -2.30 -19.43 6.06
C PHE A 43 -3.69 -19.93 6.47
N PHE A 44 -4.59 -19.01 6.84
CA PHE A 44 -5.94 -19.35 7.29
C PHE A 44 -6.98 -19.10 6.19
N GLU A 45 -8.03 -19.91 6.20
CA GLU A 45 -9.02 -19.99 5.12
C GLU A 45 -10.00 -18.80 5.04
N ASP A 46 -10.17 -18.05 6.13
CA ASP A 46 -11.14 -16.95 6.22
C ASP A 46 -10.49 -15.58 6.00
N LEU A 47 -10.98 -14.85 4.98
CA LEU A 47 -10.52 -13.52 4.59
C LEU A 47 -10.78 -12.45 5.66
N ASP A 48 -11.86 -12.58 6.45
CA ASP A 48 -12.29 -11.54 7.39
C ASP A 48 -11.49 -11.52 8.71
N ARG A 49 -10.44 -12.33 8.80
CA ARG A 49 -9.55 -12.34 9.96
C ARG A 49 -8.62 -11.12 9.99
N ILE A 50 -7.97 -10.91 11.14
CA ILE A 50 -7.03 -9.82 11.32
C ILE A 50 -5.80 -9.95 10.40
N GLU A 51 -5.35 -11.16 10.07
CA GLU A 51 -4.14 -11.37 9.29
C GLU A 51 -4.28 -10.90 7.82
N PRO A 52 -5.33 -11.28 7.05
CA PRO A 52 -5.55 -10.71 5.72
C PRO A 52 -5.84 -9.20 5.76
N ARG A 53 -6.58 -8.73 6.78
CA ARG A 53 -6.83 -7.29 6.99
C ARG A 53 -5.52 -6.50 7.15
N ASN A 54 -4.55 -7.04 7.90
CA ASN A 54 -3.23 -6.43 8.05
C ASN A 54 -2.47 -6.40 6.71
N ASN A 55 -2.49 -7.49 5.94
CA ASN A 55 -1.86 -7.53 4.62
C ASN A 55 -2.45 -6.47 3.67
N ILE A 56 -3.78 -6.33 3.63
CA ILE A 56 -4.48 -5.29 2.86
C ILE A 56 -4.07 -3.89 3.34
N ALA A 57 -3.97 -3.67 4.66
CA ALA A 57 -3.55 -2.39 5.22
C ALA A 57 -2.09 -2.03 4.86
N PHE A 58 -1.18 -3.00 4.86
CA PHE A 58 0.20 -2.80 4.42
C PHE A 58 0.29 -2.50 2.93
N ALA A 59 -0.48 -3.19 2.09
CA ALA A 59 -0.57 -2.89 0.66
C ALA A 59 -1.07 -1.46 0.42
N ARG A 60 -2.13 -1.04 1.14
CA ARG A 60 -2.61 0.36 1.09
C ARG A 60 -1.54 1.37 1.49
N ARG A 61 -0.72 1.05 2.49
CA ARG A 61 0.39 1.92 2.90
C ARG A 61 1.44 2.04 1.80
N ALA A 62 1.78 0.95 1.11
CA ALA A 62 2.67 0.98 -0.04
C ALA A 62 2.09 1.85 -1.16
N ILE A 63 0.80 1.70 -1.48
CA ILE A 63 0.10 2.53 -2.48
C ILE A 63 0.14 4.02 -2.11
N SER A 64 -0.14 4.36 -0.84
CA SER A 64 -0.06 5.73 -0.33
C SER A 64 1.33 6.35 -0.50
N LEU A 65 2.40 5.57 -0.28
CA LEU A 65 3.77 6.05 -0.47
C LEU A 65 4.14 6.22 -1.96
N ILE A 66 3.63 5.34 -2.84
CA ILE A 66 3.78 5.48 -4.29
C ILE A 66 3.07 6.73 -4.80
N TRP A 67 1.86 6.99 -4.31
CA TRP A 67 1.13 8.24 -4.59
C TRP A 67 1.95 9.46 -4.18
N GLN A 68 2.45 9.52 -2.94
CA GLN A 68 3.26 10.65 -2.47
C GLN A 68 4.55 10.84 -3.29
N ALA A 69 5.14 9.75 -3.78
CA ALA A 69 6.40 9.77 -4.52
C ALA A 69 6.24 10.15 -6.00
N GLN A 70 5.16 9.72 -6.65
CA GLN A 70 5.02 9.80 -8.11
C GLN A 70 3.65 10.29 -8.61
N ALA A 71 2.71 10.60 -7.71
CA ALA A 71 1.32 10.91 -8.03
C ALA A 71 0.62 9.81 -8.86
N VAL A 72 1.05 8.56 -8.69
CA VAL A 72 0.42 7.37 -9.30
C VAL A 72 -0.50 6.75 -8.26
N ASP A 73 -1.81 6.80 -8.52
CA ASP A 73 -2.80 6.15 -7.67
C ASP A 73 -3.08 4.73 -8.17
N LEU A 74 -2.70 3.73 -7.38
CA LEU A 74 -2.94 2.30 -7.64
C LEU A 74 -4.13 1.75 -6.83
N GLN A 75 -4.80 2.60 -6.05
CA GLN A 75 -5.85 2.20 -5.12
C GLN A 75 -7.04 1.57 -5.83
N GLN A 76 -7.47 2.12 -6.97
CA GLN A 76 -8.64 1.63 -7.68
C GLN A 76 -8.44 0.20 -8.21
N ASP A 77 -7.33 -0.05 -8.91
CA ASP A 77 -7.03 -1.37 -9.45
C ASP A 77 -6.84 -2.39 -8.33
N PHE A 78 -6.16 -1.99 -7.24
CA PHE A 78 -6.01 -2.86 -6.06
C PHE A 78 -7.36 -3.25 -5.44
N VAL A 79 -8.29 -2.29 -5.25
CA VAL A 79 -9.63 -2.57 -4.72
C VAL A 79 -10.43 -3.45 -5.69
N ARG A 80 -10.30 -3.23 -7.01
CA ARG A 80 -10.93 -4.08 -8.03
C ARG A 80 -10.45 -5.52 -7.94
N ASP A 81 -9.14 -5.75 -7.82
CA ASP A 81 -8.57 -7.09 -7.70
C ASP A 81 -9.08 -7.80 -6.43
N LEU A 82 -9.16 -7.07 -5.32
CA LEU A 82 -9.66 -7.58 -4.03
C LEU A 82 -11.15 -7.95 -4.05
N GLN A 83 -11.95 -7.42 -4.97
CA GLN A 83 -13.40 -7.68 -5.06
C GLN A 83 -13.72 -9.18 -5.29
N SER A 84 -12.81 -9.91 -5.95
CA SER A 84 -12.99 -11.30 -6.33
C SER A 84 -12.92 -12.29 -5.16
N THR A 85 -12.26 -11.92 -4.05
CA THR A 85 -12.07 -12.80 -2.90
C THR A 85 -13.07 -12.45 -1.80
N ARG A 86 -13.71 -13.45 -1.20
CA ARG A 86 -14.71 -13.27 -0.13
C ARG A 86 -14.45 -14.15 1.07
N SER A 87 -14.78 -13.64 2.25
CA SER A 87 -14.93 -14.45 3.45
C SER A 87 -16.07 -15.45 3.26
N TRP A 88 -15.81 -16.74 3.47
CA TRP A 88 -16.87 -17.75 3.45
C TRP A 88 -17.86 -17.58 4.62
N ARG A 89 -17.42 -16.93 5.71
CA ARG A 89 -18.20 -16.76 6.94
C ARG A 89 -19.05 -15.50 6.95
N THR A 90 -18.52 -14.36 6.49
CA THR A 90 -19.23 -13.06 6.52
C THR A 90 -19.60 -12.53 5.14
N GLN A 91 -19.16 -13.20 4.06
CA GLN A 91 -19.38 -12.78 2.66
C GLN A 91 -18.73 -11.44 2.29
N LEU A 92 -18.03 -10.78 3.22
CA LEU A 92 -17.25 -9.57 2.97
C LEU A 92 -16.16 -9.87 1.94
N SER A 93 -16.11 -9.04 0.90
CA SER A 93 -15.04 -9.08 -0.09
C SER A 93 -13.78 -8.42 0.43
N GLY A 94 -12.63 -8.66 -0.22
CA GLY A 94 -11.40 -7.94 0.10
C GLY A 94 -11.56 -6.43 -0.08
N ALA A 95 -12.38 -6.00 -1.06
CA ALA A 95 -12.72 -4.60 -1.27
C ALA A 95 -13.51 -4.01 -0.09
N ASP A 96 -14.43 -4.79 0.49
CA ASP A 96 -15.17 -4.36 1.69
C ASP A 96 -14.22 -4.20 2.89
N LEU A 97 -13.30 -5.15 3.06
CA LEU A 97 -12.27 -5.07 4.11
C LEU A 97 -11.37 -3.86 3.93
N TYR A 98 -10.98 -3.54 2.69
CA TYR A 98 -10.23 -2.33 2.36
C TYR A 98 -10.98 -1.07 2.77
N ARG A 99 -12.27 -0.95 2.41
CA ARG A 99 -13.11 0.22 2.73
C ARG A 99 -13.36 0.38 4.23
N GLN A 100 -13.30 -0.71 5.01
CA GLN A 100 -13.42 -0.68 6.47
C GLN A 100 -12.16 -0.24 7.21
N LEU A 101 -11.01 -0.14 6.52
CA LEU A 101 -9.77 0.32 7.15
C LEU A 101 -9.90 1.79 7.62
N PRO A 102 -9.14 2.20 8.65
CA PRO A 102 -9.15 3.59 9.13
C PRO A 102 -8.91 4.60 8.00
N ALA A 103 -9.57 5.75 8.08
CA ALA A 103 -9.39 6.82 7.10
C ALA A 103 -7.93 7.27 7.01
N VAL A 104 -7.47 7.53 5.79
CA VAL A 104 -6.17 8.14 5.51
C VAL A 104 -6.42 9.58 5.09
N SER A 105 -5.54 10.49 5.51
CA SER A 105 -5.67 11.89 5.14
C SER A 105 -5.53 12.08 3.62
N PRO A 106 -6.37 12.91 2.96
CA PRO A 106 -6.37 13.05 1.50
C PRO A 106 -5.05 13.53 0.88
N ASP A 107 -4.19 14.20 1.65
CA ASP A 107 -2.84 14.59 1.24
C ASP A 107 -1.87 13.39 1.13
N LEU A 108 -2.14 12.31 1.86
CA LEU A 108 -1.30 11.11 1.86
C LEU A 108 -1.81 10.04 0.89
N LEU A 109 -3.10 10.01 0.61
CA LEU A 109 -3.73 9.13 -0.35
C LEU A 109 -5.08 9.73 -0.74
N PRO A 110 -5.37 9.93 -2.04
CA PRO A 110 -6.66 10.46 -2.46
C PRO A 110 -7.79 9.50 -2.04
N PRO A 111 -9.01 10.02 -1.81
CA PRO A 111 -10.16 9.18 -1.55
C PRO A 111 -10.40 8.24 -2.74
N LEU A 112 -10.85 7.02 -2.45
CA LEU A 112 -11.30 6.09 -3.48
C LEU A 112 -12.39 6.76 -4.32
N LEU A 113 -12.21 6.83 -5.64
CA LEU A 113 -13.25 7.38 -6.51
C LEU A 113 -14.51 6.52 -6.37
N ALA A 114 -15.67 7.16 -6.30
CA ALA A 114 -16.94 6.45 -6.37
C ALA A 114 -17.00 5.65 -7.67
N GLU A 115 -17.47 4.40 -7.59
CA GLU A 115 -17.78 3.61 -8.78
C GLU A 115 -18.83 4.39 -9.59
N VAL A 116 -18.49 4.74 -10.83
CA VAL A 116 -19.48 5.27 -11.78
C VAL A 116 -20.32 4.06 -12.19
N GLU A 117 -21.60 4.06 -11.81
CA GLU A 117 -22.59 3.05 -12.23
C GLU A 117 -22.62 2.84 -13.74
#